data_AF-A0A0F9RAA3-F1
#
_entry.id   AF-A0A0F9RAA3-F1
#
_cell.length_a   1.000
_cell.length_b   1.000
_cell.length_c   1.000
_cell.angle_alpha   90.00
_cell.angle_beta   90.00
_cell.angle_gamma   90.00
#
_symmetry.space_group_name_H-M   'P 1'
#
loop_
_entity.id
_entity.type
_entity.pdbx_description
1 polymer ?
#
loop_
_entity_poly.entity_id
_entity_poly.type
_entity_poly.pdbx_seq_one_letter_code
_entity_poly.pdbx_strand_id
1 'polypeptide(L)'
;MVIGMLKALVYKSFYVAGMPHVTHYSHQGKAQVLEWILSKLQKKWEVMIENILSCNLVGQVINGLIPFGSENKDEFKYQYRSSLEATRGVTGVVYVFRSENLIPRLKGHSNILYIGETKYDVWNRYNVEIDANNYWHVYEYIVQGYGKIYIDVYQSNNHKLTEHRFLNQYFQKHKELPPINRRG
;
A
#
# COMPACT_ATOMS: atom_id res chain seq x y z
N MET A 1 4.37 -5.34 14.97
CA MET A 1 3.94 -4.05 15.57
C MET A 1 2.43 -3.82 15.46
N VAL A 2 1.79 -4.13 14.32
CA VAL A 2 0.36 -3.89 14.04
C VAL A 2 -0.62 -4.67 14.94
N ILE A 3 -0.29 -5.91 15.33
CA ILE A 3 -1.12 -6.73 16.25
C ILE A 3 -1.25 -6.07 17.64
N GLY A 4 -0.21 -5.33 18.09
CA GLY A 4 -0.23 -4.61 19.36
C GLY A 4 -1.19 -3.41 19.34
N MET A 5 -1.22 -2.65 18.24
CA MET A 5 -2.14 -1.52 18.05
C MET A 5 -3.60 -1.97 17.93
N LEU A 6 -3.87 -3.07 17.22
CA LEU A 6 -5.21 -3.67 17.13
C LEU A 6 -5.73 -4.14 18.49
N LYS A 7 -4.87 -4.77 19.31
CA LYS A 7 -5.23 -5.14 20.69
C LYS A 7 -5.60 -3.92 21.53
N ALA A 8 -4.85 -2.81 21.41
CA ALA A 8 -5.11 -1.57 22.15
C ALA A 8 -6.42 -0.88 21.73
N LEU A 9 -6.73 -0.83 20.42
CA LEU A 9 -7.96 -0.23 19.88
C LEU A 9 -9.23 -1.02 20.26
N VAL A 10 -9.14 -2.36 20.25
CA VAL A 10 -10.25 -3.22 20.69
C VAL A 10 -10.48 -3.03 22.19
N TYR A 11 -9.43 -3.01 23.02
CA TYR A 11 -9.57 -2.78 24.46
C TYR A 11 -10.19 -1.42 24.80
N LYS A 12 -9.82 -0.36 24.07
CA LYS A 12 -10.36 0.99 24.28
C LYS A 12 -11.84 1.10 23.90
N SER A 13 -12.28 0.37 22.89
CA SER A 13 -13.67 0.37 22.41
C SER A 13 -14.64 -0.32 23.37
N PHE A 14 -14.20 -1.35 24.10
CA PHE A 14 -15.00 -1.99 25.15
C PHE A 14 -15.26 -1.08 26.36
N TYR A 15 -14.40 -0.08 26.61
CA TYR A 15 -14.58 0.87 27.71
C TYR A 15 -15.52 2.03 27.36
N VAL A 16 -15.63 2.41 26.08
CA VAL A 16 -16.40 3.59 25.64
C VAL A 16 -17.85 3.25 25.30
N ALA A 17 -18.16 2.00 24.94
CA ALA A 17 -19.48 1.62 24.42
C ALA A 17 -20.57 1.33 25.46
N GLY A 18 -20.33 1.56 26.76
CA GLY A 18 -21.38 1.43 27.80
C GLY A 18 -22.09 0.07 27.82
N MET A 19 -21.40 -1.01 27.41
CA MET A 19 -22.00 -2.34 27.40
C MET A 19 -22.24 -2.80 28.85
N PRO A 20 -23.40 -3.43 29.13
CA PRO A 20 -23.73 -3.87 30.47
C PRO A 20 -22.64 -4.79 31.02
N HIS A 21 -22.34 -4.63 32.32
CA HIS A 21 -21.41 -5.48 33.06
C HIS A 21 -21.81 -6.96 32.91
N VAL A 22 -21.21 -7.66 31.94
CA VAL A 22 -21.28 -9.12 31.87
C VAL A 22 -20.22 -9.66 32.82
N THR A 23 -20.61 -9.86 34.07
CA THR A 23 -19.71 -10.24 35.18
C THR A 23 -19.30 -11.71 35.20
N HIS A 24 -19.79 -12.57 34.31
CA HIS A 24 -19.44 -14.00 34.32
C HIS A 24 -19.02 -14.52 32.93
N TYR A 25 -17.76 -14.25 32.57
CA TYR A 25 -17.01 -15.11 31.67
C TYR A 25 -15.65 -15.38 32.30
N SER A 26 -15.26 -16.66 32.38
CA SER A 26 -13.92 -17.05 32.80
C SER A 26 -12.87 -16.31 31.98
N HIS A 27 -11.68 -16.08 32.53
CA HIS A 27 -10.58 -15.43 31.82
C HIS A 27 -10.29 -16.07 30.45
N GLN A 28 -10.54 -17.38 30.29
CA GLN A 28 -10.46 -18.10 29.02
C GLN A 28 -11.53 -17.67 27.99
N GLY A 29 -12.78 -17.43 28.41
CA GLY A 29 -13.87 -17.06 27.50
C GLY A 29 -13.68 -15.67 26.88
N LYS A 30 -13.13 -14.71 27.63
CA LYS A 30 -12.83 -13.36 27.11
C LYS A 30 -11.71 -13.37 26.06
N ALA A 31 -10.68 -14.21 26.25
CA ALA A 31 -9.58 -14.33 25.31
C ALA A 31 -10.04 -14.93 23.97
N GLN A 32 -10.86 -15.99 24.01
CA GLN A 32 -11.40 -16.64 22.80
C GLN A 32 -12.29 -15.71 21.96
N VAL A 33 -13.12 -14.89 22.61
CA VAL A 33 -13.95 -13.89 21.89
C VAL A 33 -13.06 -12.83 21.24
N LEU A 34 -12.00 -12.39 21.93
CA LEU A 34 -11.07 -11.38 21.39
C LEU A 34 -10.28 -11.93 20.19
N GLU A 35 -9.80 -13.17 20.27
CA GLU A 35 -9.15 -13.86 19.15
C GLU A 35 -10.10 -14.08 17.97
N TRP A 36 -11.36 -14.44 18.23
CA TRP A 36 -12.37 -14.56 17.20
C TRP A 36 -12.63 -13.22 16.50
N ILE A 37 -12.81 -12.13 17.26
CA ILE A 37 -12.97 -10.77 16.69
C ILE A 37 -11.74 -10.37 15.87
N LEU A 38 -10.53 -10.58 16.40
CA LEU A 38 -9.30 -10.28 15.68
C LEU A 38 -9.18 -11.10 14.40
N SER A 39 -9.53 -12.38 14.42
CA SER A 39 -9.53 -13.23 13.22
C SER A 39 -10.54 -12.75 12.17
N LYS A 40 -11.72 -12.25 12.59
CA LYS A 40 -12.73 -11.70 11.68
C LYS A 40 -12.28 -10.35 11.10
N LEU A 41 -11.65 -9.51 11.91
CA LEU A 41 -11.09 -8.23 11.47
C LEU A 41 -9.90 -8.43 10.52
N GLN A 42 -9.02 -9.38 10.83
CA GLN A 42 -7.88 -9.74 9.98
C GLN A 42 -8.36 -10.32 8.65
N LYS A 43 -9.33 -11.24 8.66
CA LYS A 43 -9.91 -11.79 7.42
C LYS A 43 -10.64 -10.72 6.61
N LYS A 44 -11.33 -9.78 7.27
CA LYS A 44 -11.94 -8.61 6.61
C LYS A 44 -10.88 -7.68 6.02
N TRP A 45 -9.75 -7.50 6.70
CA TRP A 45 -8.60 -6.72 6.23
C TRP A 45 -7.91 -7.37 5.03
N GLU A 46 -7.71 -8.69 5.06
CA GLU A 46 -7.18 -9.49 3.94
C GLU A 46 -8.09 -9.42 2.72
N VAL A 47 -9.42 -9.48 2.91
CA VAL A 47 -10.42 -9.29 1.83
C VAL A 47 -10.42 -7.84 1.32
N MET A 48 -10.10 -6.84 2.16
CA MET A 48 -9.93 -5.46 1.68
C MET A 48 -8.63 -5.27 0.89
N ILE A 49 -7.59 -6.06 1.17
CA ILE A 49 -6.34 -6.13 0.40
C ILE A 49 -6.43 -7.24 -0.67
N GLU A 50 -7.57 -7.38 -1.33
CA GLU A 50 -7.56 -8.07 -2.63
C GLU A 50 -6.62 -7.29 -3.56
N ASN A 51 -5.56 -7.94 -4.03
CA ASN A 51 -4.69 -7.36 -5.05
C ASN A 51 -5.51 -7.26 -6.34
N ILE A 52 -6.06 -6.08 -6.59
CA ILE A 52 -6.95 -5.81 -7.73
C ILE A 52 -6.24 -5.93 -9.07
N LEU A 53 -4.91 -5.92 -9.05
CA LEU A 53 -4.05 -5.91 -10.21
C LEU A 53 -3.74 -7.36 -10.61
N SER A 54 -4.24 -7.76 -11.78
CA SER A 54 -3.96 -9.08 -12.35
C SER A 54 -3.81 -8.99 -13.87
N CYS A 55 -2.83 -9.69 -14.43
CA CYS A 55 -2.62 -9.72 -15.87
C CYS A 55 -1.85 -10.97 -16.26
N ASN A 56 -2.32 -11.70 -17.27
CA ASN A 56 -1.66 -12.91 -17.77
C ASN A 56 -0.32 -12.65 -18.50
N LEU A 57 0.04 -11.38 -18.68
CA LEU A 57 1.29 -10.94 -19.31
C LEU A 57 2.42 -10.75 -18.30
N VAL A 58 2.10 -10.79 -17.01
CA VAL A 58 3.08 -10.69 -15.92
C VAL A 58 3.71 -12.07 -15.68
N GLY A 59 5.03 -12.14 -15.80
CA GLY A 59 5.80 -13.37 -15.56
C GLY A 59 6.39 -13.45 -14.14
N GLN A 60 6.89 -12.33 -13.63
CA GLN A 60 7.52 -12.24 -12.32
C GLN A 60 7.05 -10.99 -11.58
N VAL A 61 6.94 -11.10 -10.25
CA VAL A 61 6.64 -9.98 -9.36
C VAL A 61 7.73 -9.85 -8.30
N ILE A 62 8.23 -8.63 -8.13
CA ILE A 62 9.08 -8.22 -7.02
C ILE A 62 8.17 -7.39 -6.12
N ASN A 63 7.65 -8.01 -5.07
CA ASN A 63 6.74 -7.35 -4.13
C ASN A 63 7.51 -6.52 -3.11
N GLY A 64 7.00 -5.34 -2.79
CA GLY A 64 7.37 -4.57 -1.61
C GLY A 64 8.87 -4.39 -1.45
N LEU A 65 9.48 -3.64 -2.38
CA LEU A 65 10.84 -3.13 -2.18
C LEU A 65 10.97 -2.48 -0.79
N ILE A 66 12.21 -2.33 -0.31
CA ILE A 66 12.51 -1.75 1.00
C ILE A 66 11.68 -0.46 1.17
N PRO A 67 10.81 -0.37 2.19
CA PRO A 67 9.91 0.77 2.31
C PRO A 67 10.69 2.04 2.67
N PHE A 68 10.20 3.17 2.16
CA PHE A 68 10.75 4.50 2.42
C PHE A 68 9.66 5.42 2.96
N GLY A 69 10.00 6.26 3.92
CA GLY A 69 8.99 7.08 4.59
C GLY A 69 9.54 7.94 5.72
N SER A 70 10.77 8.45 5.57
CA SER A 70 11.27 9.49 6.46
C SER A 70 10.50 10.79 6.27
N GLU A 71 10.22 11.49 7.36
CA GLU A 71 9.68 12.86 7.33
C GLU A 71 10.77 13.90 7.01
N ASN A 72 12.05 13.52 7.11
CA ASN A 72 13.14 14.34 6.62
C ASN A 72 13.36 14.06 5.12
N LYS A 73 13.33 15.12 4.30
CA LYS A 73 13.41 15.02 2.84
C LYS A 73 14.69 14.37 2.32
N ASP A 74 15.85 14.67 2.90
CA ASP A 74 17.12 14.11 2.42
C ASP A 74 17.24 12.63 2.75
N GLU A 75 16.84 12.25 3.97
CA GLU A 75 16.75 10.84 4.37
C GLU A 75 15.71 10.08 3.54
N PHE A 76 14.58 10.71 3.20
CA PHE A 76 13.58 10.11 2.30
C PHE A 76 14.16 9.84 0.92
N LYS A 77 14.89 10.79 0.33
CA LYS A 77 15.55 10.62 -0.97
C LYS A 77 16.54 9.46 -0.94
N TYR A 78 17.33 9.35 0.14
CA TYR A 78 18.25 8.23 0.33
C TYR A 78 17.51 6.89 0.38
N GLN A 79 16.49 6.76 1.22
CA GLN A 79 15.68 5.53 1.34
C GLN A 79 14.99 5.16 0.02
N TYR A 80 14.41 6.14 -0.67
CA TYR A 80 13.75 5.94 -1.95
C TYR A 80 14.76 5.45 -3.00
N ARG A 81 15.95 6.04 -3.08
CA ARG A 81 16.98 5.56 -4.01
C ARG A 81 17.43 4.14 -3.68
N SER A 82 17.72 3.86 -2.41
CA SER A 82 18.12 2.51 -1.98
C SER A 82 17.04 1.46 -2.22
N SER A 83 15.76 1.82 -2.09
CA SER A 83 14.64 0.93 -2.42
C SER A 83 14.69 0.44 -3.87
N LEU A 84 15.02 1.34 -4.81
CA LEU A 84 15.08 1.03 -6.24
C LEU A 84 16.25 0.13 -6.65
N GLU A 85 17.27 -0.03 -5.81
CA GLU A 85 18.49 -0.81 -6.12
C GLU A 85 18.16 -2.24 -6.55
N ALA A 86 17.19 -2.88 -5.88
CA ALA A 86 16.77 -4.25 -6.16
C ALA A 86 16.03 -4.41 -7.51
N THR A 87 15.73 -3.32 -8.21
CA THR A 87 15.08 -3.35 -9.53
C THR A 87 16.06 -3.35 -10.70
N ARG A 88 17.36 -3.10 -10.44
CA ARG A 88 18.37 -2.95 -11.49
C ARG A 88 18.39 -4.17 -12.42
N GLY A 89 18.38 -3.91 -13.73
CA GLY A 89 18.46 -4.95 -14.76
C GLY A 89 17.13 -5.65 -15.07
N VAL A 90 16.07 -5.41 -14.30
CA VAL A 90 14.73 -5.98 -14.57
C VAL A 90 13.98 -5.05 -15.52
N THR A 91 13.95 -5.41 -16.80
CA THR A 91 13.39 -4.57 -17.88
C THR A 91 11.98 -4.99 -18.29
N GLY A 92 11.26 -4.10 -18.98
CA GLY A 92 9.88 -4.34 -19.42
C GLY A 92 8.92 -4.49 -18.25
N VAL A 93 8.88 -3.48 -17.36
CA VAL A 93 8.17 -3.58 -16.09
C VAL A 93 7.00 -2.59 -15.98
N VAL A 94 6.02 -2.98 -15.18
CA VAL A 94 5.01 -2.09 -14.60
C VAL A 94 5.32 -1.98 -13.12
N TYR A 95 5.36 -0.77 -12.59
CA TYR A 95 5.68 -0.53 -11.18
C TYR A 95 4.52 0.21 -10.50
N VAL A 96 4.29 -0.13 -9.24
CA VAL A 96 3.12 0.32 -8.47
C VAL A 96 3.59 0.87 -7.14
N PHE A 97 3.37 2.16 -6.91
CA PHE A 97 3.64 2.79 -5.63
C PHE A 97 2.45 2.54 -4.71
N ARG A 98 2.72 2.14 -3.48
CA ARG A 98 1.70 1.88 -2.46
C ARG A 98 2.04 2.57 -1.15
N SER A 99 1.03 3.02 -0.43
CA SER A 99 1.16 3.41 0.98
C SER A 99 1.00 2.21 1.91
N GLU A 100 1.51 2.33 3.12
CA GLU A 100 1.34 1.36 4.20
C GLU A 100 -0.13 1.22 4.59
N ASN A 101 -0.82 2.36 4.71
CA ASN A 101 -2.22 2.44 5.09
C ASN A 101 -3.11 2.75 3.88
N LEU A 102 -4.38 2.35 3.98
CA LEU A 102 -5.40 2.61 2.98
C LEU A 102 -5.77 4.10 2.92
N ILE A 103 -5.94 4.62 1.71
CA ILE A 103 -6.41 5.98 1.47
C ILE A 103 -7.84 5.93 0.94
N PRO A 104 -8.75 6.79 1.43
CA PRO A 104 -10.07 6.95 0.84
C PRO A 104 -10.01 7.25 -0.66
N ARG A 105 -10.97 6.70 -1.40
CA ARG A 105 -11.15 6.89 -2.83
C ARG A 105 -12.58 7.33 -3.12
N LEU A 106 -12.85 7.80 -4.33
CA LEU A 106 -14.21 8.11 -4.79
C LEU A 106 -15.15 6.93 -4.53
N LYS A 107 -14.68 5.69 -4.75
CA LYS A 107 -15.34 4.48 -4.29
C LYS A 107 -14.38 3.58 -3.50
N GLY A 108 -14.70 3.39 -2.22
CA GLY A 108 -13.97 2.49 -1.32
C GLY A 108 -12.64 3.07 -0.84
N HIS A 109 -11.65 2.20 -0.66
CA HIS A 109 -10.31 2.59 -0.21
C HIS A 109 -9.26 1.83 -1.03
N SER A 110 -8.08 2.42 -1.17
CA SER A 110 -6.95 1.78 -1.85
C SER A 110 -5.63 2.28 -1.25
N ASN A 111 -4.62 1.41 -1.19
CA ASN A 111 -3.27 1.82 -0.88
C ASN A 111 -2.43 2.11 -2.13
N ILE A 112 -2.95 1.91 -3.34
CA ILE A 112 -2.21 2.21 -4.58
C ILE A 112 -2.21 3.72 -4.82
N LEU A 113 -1.01 4.29 -4.98
CA LEU A 113 -0.73 5.70 -5.17
C LEU A 113 -0.51 6.05 -6.64
N TYR A 114 0.25 5.20 -7.33
CA TYR A 114 0.69 5.40 -8.71
C TYR A 114 0.87 4.05 -9.40
N ILE A 115 0.52 3.98 -10.68
CA ILE A 115 0.82 2.87 -11.59
C ILE A 115 1.52 3.48 -12.80
N GLY A 116 2.70 2.97 -13.15
CA GLY A 116 3.41 3.38 -14.34
C GLY A 116 4.21 2.25 -14.97
N GLU A 117 4.73 2.49 -16.16
CA GLU A 117 5.52 1.53 -16.92
C GLU A 117 6.88 2.07 -17.34
N THR A 118 7.80 1.15 -17.61
CA THR A 118 9.01 1.45 -18.37
C THR A 118 9.46 0.22 -19.15
N LYS A 119 10.00 0.44 -20.35
CA LYS A 119 10.71 -0.61 -21.09
C LYS A 119 12.07 -0.97 -20.45
N TYR A 120 12.61 -0.09 -19.61
CA TYR A 120 13.84 -0.30 -18.84
C TYR A 120 13.51 -0.78 -17.42
N ASP A 121 14.47 -0.74 -16.50
CA ASP A 121 14.20 -0.92 -15.06
C ASP A 121 13.74 0.37 -14.36
N VAL A 122 13.17 0.22 -13.17
CA VAL A 122 12.64 1.34 -12.37
C VAL A 122 13.77 2.25 -11.87
N TRP A 123 14.92 1.68 -11.53
CA TRP A 123 16.12 2.40 -11.11
C TRP A 123 16.55 3.46 -12.14
N ASN A 124 16.56 3.10 -13.43
CA ASN A 124 16.91 3.98 -14.54
C ASN A 124 15.75 4.91 -14.92
N ARG A 125 14.51 4.50 -14.67
CA ARG A 125 13.33 5.33 -14.95
C ARG A 125 13.24 6.57 -14.04
N TYR A 126 13.67 6.45 -12.79
CA TYR A 126 13.57 7.50 -11.78
C TYR A 126 14.90 8.18 -11.47
N ASN A 127 14.94 9.50 -11.68
CA ASN A 127 15.87 10.36 -10.97
C ASN A 127 15.22 10.81 -9.66
N VAL A 128 15.52 10.10 -8.57
CA VAL A 128 14.92 10.33 -7.24
C VAL A 128 15.15 11.76 -6.74
N GLU A 129 16.31 12.35 -7.03
CA GLU A 129 16.60 13.73 -6.62
C GLU A 129 15.62 14.71 -7.26
N ILE A 130 15.40 14.61 -8.57
CA ILE A 130 14.46 15.47 -9.30
C ILE A 130 13.01 15.18 -8.86
N ASP A 131 12.63 13.90 -8.82
CA ASP A 131 11.27 13.48 -8.51
C ASP A 131 10.84 13.89 -7.10
N ALA A 132 11.65 13.59 -6.09
CA ALA A 132 11.37 13.96 -4.70
C ALA A 132 11.42 15.47 -4.49
N ASN A 133 12.25 16.21 -5.22
CA ASN A 133 12.25 17.67 -5.12
C ASN A 133 10.98 18.29 -5.69
N ASN A 134 10.50 17.80 -6.83
CA ASN A 134 9.28 18.32 -7.47
C ASN A 134 8.00 17.94 -6.71
N TYR A 135 7.97 16.74 -6.11
CA TYR A 135 6.76 16.17 -5.51
C TYR A 135 6.86 15.98 -3.99
N TRP A 136 7.81 16.63 -3.30
CA TRP A 136 7.98 16.47 -1.85
C TRP A 136 6.69 16.65 -1.06
N HIS A 137 5.93 17.71 -1.35
CA HIS A 137 4.65 18.01 -0.69
C HIS A 137 3.63 16.86 -0.80
N VAL A 138 3.67 16.07 -1.89
CA VAL A 138 2.81 14.89 -2.05
C VAL A 138 3.33 13.73 -1.20
N TYR A 139 4.64 13.47 -1.27
CA TYR A 139 5.26 12.39 -0.50
C TYR A 139 5.16 12.61 1.01
N GLU A 140 5.41 13.83 1.47
CA GLU A 140 5.29 14.24 2.87
C GLU A 140 3.87 14.01 3.39
N TYR A 141 2.85 14.47 2.66
CA TYR A 141 1.45 14.23 3.01
C TYR A 141 1.12 12.73 3.11
N ILE A 142 1.64 11.93 2.17
CA ILE A 142 1.41 10.47 2.19
C ILE A 142 2.11 9.83 3.39
N VAL A 143 3.36 10.18 3.66
CA VAL A 143 4.15 9.61 4.77
C VAL A 143 3.50 9.93 6.11
N GLN A 144 3.11 11.19 6.33
CA GLN A 144 2.49 11.63 7.58
C GLN A 144 1.08 11.05 7.77
N GLY A 145 0.28 10.99 6.70
CA GLY A 145 -1.13 10.58 6.79
C GLY A 145 -1.36 9.08 6.66
N TYR A 146 -0.53 8.39 5.87
CA TYR A 146 -0.78 7.02 5.42
C TYR A 146 0.42 6.09 5.54
N GLY A 147 1.50 6.54 6.20
CA GLY A 147 2.66 5.72 6.52
C GLY A 147 3.61 5.52 5.35
N LYS A 148 4.48 4.51 5.47
CA LYS A 148 5.58 4.30 4.53
C LYS A 148 5.09 4.00 3.12
N ILE A 149 5.96 4.25 2.14
CA ILE A 149 5.71 3.95 0.74
C ILE A 149 6.51 2.71 0.33
N TYR A 150 5.88 1.87 -0.47
CA TYR A 150 6.41 0.64 -1.06
C TYR A 150 6.30 0.73 -2.58
N ILE A 151 7.17 0.01 -3.27
CA ILE A 151 7.08 -0.14 -4.71
C ILE A 151 7.02 -1.64 -5.00
N ASP A 152 6.00 -2.05 -5.74
CA ASP A 152 5.96 -3.37 -6.37
C ASP A 152 6.42 -3.23 -7.82
N VAL A 153 7.13 -4.23 -8.34
CA VAL A 153 7.56 -4.29 -9.74
C VAL A 153 7.07 -5.58 -10.37
N TYR A 154 6.34 -5.44 -11.47
CA TYR A 154 5.74 -6.52 -12.25
C TYR A 154 6.45 -6.61 -13.59
N GLN A 155 7.28 -7.64 -13.79
CA GLN A 155 7.92 -7.88 -15.08
C GLN A 155 6.91 -8.46 -16.06
N SER A 156 6.80 -7.82 -17.23
CA SER A 156 5.75 -8.08 -18.20
C SER A 156 6.34 -8.27 -19.60
N ASN A 157 5.83 -9.26 -20.34
CA ASN A 157 6.18 -9.41 -21.76
C ASN A 157 5.59 -8.30 -22.66
N ASN A 158 4.63 -7.52 -22.14
CA ASN A 158 4.10 -6.31 -22.76
C ASN A 158 3.71 -5.30 -21.68
N HIS A 159 4.68 -4.52 -21.22
CA HIS A 159 4.54 -3.58 -20.11
C HIS A 159 3.44 -2.52 -20.35
N LYS A 160 3.32 -1.97 -21.57
CA LYS A 160 2.29 -0.98 -21.92
C LYS A 160 0.87 -1.53 -21.77
N LEU A 161 0.62 -2.72 -22.33
CA LEU A 161 -0.70 -3.35 -22.23
C LEU A 161 -1.02 -3.74 -20.79
N THR A 162 -0.02 -4.17 -20.02
CA THR A 162 -0.19 -4.48 -18.60
C THR A 162 -0.53 -3.24 -17.77
N GLU A 163 0.16 -2.12 -17.97
CA GLU A 163 -0.15 -0.85 -17.29
C GLU A 163 -1.57 -0.39 -17.62
N HIS A 164 -1.94 -0.41 -18.91
CA HIS A 164 -3.30 -0.07 -19.34
C HIS A 164 -4.36 -0.94 -18.63
N ARG A 165 -4.12 -2.25 -18.53
CA ARG A 165 -5.03 -3.18 -17.82
C ARG A 165 -5.08 -2.89 -16.32
N PHE A 166 -3.96 -2.61 -15.68
CA PHE A 166 -3.88 -2.26 -14.27
C PHE A 166 -4.63 -0.96 -13.96
N LEU A 167 -4.43 0.07 -14.78
CA LEU A 167 -5.17 1.34 -14.68
C LEU A 167 -6.67 1.13 -14.88
N ASN A 168 -7.07 0.31 -15.85
CA ASN A 168 -8.49 -0.02 -16.07
C ASN A 168 -9.10 -0.77 -14.89
N GLN A 169 -8.42 -1.78 -14.33
CA GLN A 169 -8.88 -2.51 -13.15
C GLN A 169 -9.06 -1.58 -11.94
N TYR A 170 -8.06 -0.73 -11.70
CA TYR A 170 -8.13 0.30 -10.67
C TYR A 170 -9.32 1.24 -10.89
N PHE A 171 -9.47 1.78 -12.10
CA PHE A 171 -10.56 2.69 -12.44
C PHE A 171 -11.93 2.03 -12.30
N GLN A 172 -12.08 0.77 -12.71
CA GLN A 172 -13.36 0.07 -12.56
C GLN A 172 -13.77 -0.11 -11.10
N LYS A 173 -12.81 -0.37 -10.21
CA LYS A 173 -13.07 -0.53 -8.76
C LYS A 173 -13.32 0.80 -8.06
N HIS A 174 -12.49 1.81 -8.33
CA HIS A 174 -12.46 3.05 -7.54
C HIS A 174 -13.15 4.25 -8.21
N LYS A 175 -13.50 4.14 -9.50
CA LYS A 175 -14.12 5.18 -10.33
C LYS A 175 -13.27 6.44 -10.52
N GLU A 176 -11.98 6.31 -10.30
CA GLU A 176 -10.96 7.35 -10.50
C GLU A 176 -9.61 6.69 -10.81
N LEU A 177 -8.62 7.48 -11.26
CA LEU A 177 -7.23 7.03 -11.40
C LEU A 177 -6.52 7.03 -10.03
N PRO A 178 -5.38 6.34 -9.88
CA PRO A 178 -4.57 6.49 -8.67
C PRO A 178 -4.21 7.97 -8.43
N PRO A 179 -4.12 8.42 -7.17
CA PRO A 179 -4.06 9.85 -6.83
C PRO A 179 -2.85 10.59 -7.39
N ILE A 180 -1.74 9.90 -7.67
CA ILE A 180 -0.54 10.51 -8.27
C ILE A 180 -0.56 10.38 -9.80
N ASN A 181 -1.35 9.47 -10.38
CA ASN A 181 -1.57 9.41 -11.83
C ASN A 181 -2.36 10.63 -12.28
N ARG A 182 -1.65 11.69 -12.67
CA ARG A 182 -2.25 12.86 -13.30
C ARG A 182 -2.70 12.46 -14.70
N ARG A 183 -3.90 12.92 -15.09
CA ARG A 183 -4.20 13.02 -16.53
C ARG A 183 -3.26 14.10 -17.06
N GLY A 184 -2.32 13.68 -17.91
CA GLY A 184 -1.52 14.61 -18.71
C GLY A 184 -2.44 15.42 -19.62
#